data_AF-A0A970YJ81-F1
#
_entry.id   AF-A0A970YJ81-F1
#
_cell.length_a   1.000
_cell.length_b   1.000
_cell.length_c   1.000
_cell.angle_alpha   90.00
_cell.angle_beta   90.00
_cell.angle_gamma   90.00
#
_symmetry.space_group_name_H-M   'P 1'
#
loop_
_entity.id
_entity.type
_entity.pdbx_description
1 polymer ?
#
loop_
_entity_poly.entity_id
_entity_poly.type
_entity_poly.pdbx_seq_one_letter_code
_entity_poly.pdbx_strand_id
1 'polypeptide(L)' 'MKRIFNRGIEHKKARWGWFFVLPSLAFFAVFSFYPIINAFYTSLFRKRLLDLRPPTFIGFSNYEYLL' A
#
# COMPACT_ATOMS: atom_id res chain seq x y z
N MET A 1 -47.55 -9.80 12.63
CA MET A 1 -46.35 -9.73 13.49
C MET A 1 -45.25 -8.98 12.73
N LYS A 2 -45.16 -7.64 12.88
CA LYS A 2 -44.15 -6.81 12.19
C LYS A 2 -42.85 -6.85 13.00
N ARG A 3 -41.83 -7.56 12.49
CA ARG A 3 -40.45 -7.49 13.02
C ARG A 3 -39.91 -6.10 12.73
N ILE A 4 -39.97 -5.21 13.72
CA ILE A 4 -39.28 -3.92 13.67
C ILE A 4 -37.79 -4.24 13.75
N PHE A 5 -37.09 -4.17 12.61
CA PHE A 5 -35.63 -4.24 12.58
C PHE A 5 -35.11 -2.93 13.16
N ASN A 6 -35.12 -2.83 14.49
CA ASN A 6 -34.41 -1.78 15.19
C ASN A 6 -32.93 -1.99 14.88
N ARG A 7 -32.39 -1.22 13.93
CA ARG A 7 -30.94 -1.06 13.75
C ARG A 7 -30.39 -0.49 15.05
N GLY A 8 -30.07 -1.38 15.98
CA GLY A 8 -29.63 -1.06 17.32
C GLY A 8 -28.39 -0.16 17.31
N ILE A 9 -28.15 0.47 18.45
CA ILE A 9 -27.05 1.42 18.73
C ILE A 9 -25.67 0.88 18.29
N GLU A 10 -25.56 -0.43 18.12
CA GLU A 10 -24.45 -1.18 17.51
C GLU A 10 -23.92 -0.58 16.19
N HIS A 11 -24.79 -0.18 15.24
CA HIS A 11 -24.32 0.42 13.99
C HIS A 11 -23.66 1.80 14.19
N LYS A 12 -24.10 2.56 15.19
CA LYS A 12 -23.48 3.86 15.53
C LYS A 12 -22.13 3.66 16.21
N LYS A 13 -22.00 2.65 17.07
CA LYS A 13 -20.73 2.29 17.73
C LYS A 13 -19.70 1.74 16.74
N ALA A 14 -20.14 0.93 15.77
CA ALA A 14 -19.26 0.36 14.74
C ALA A 14 -18.56 1.44 13.88
N ARG A 15 -19.24 2.55 13.58
CA ARG A 15 -18.63 3.68 12.84
C ARG A 15 -17.46 4.32 13.59
N TRP A 16 -17.59 4.45 14.91
CA TRP A 16 -16.49 4.97 15.73
C TRP A 16 -15.33 3.98 15.81
N GLY A 17 -15.60 2.68 15.90
CA GLY A 17 -14.56 1.64 15.81
C GLY A 17 -13.72 1.76 14.54
N TRP A 18 -14.37 1.95 13.38
CA TRP A 18 -13.66 2.21 12.12
C TRP A 18 -12.83 3.49 12.16
N PHE A 19 -13.36 4.59 12.69
CA PHE A 19 -12.62 5.84 12.79
C PHE A 19 -11.33 5.71 13.62
N PHE A 20 -11.35 4.90 14.69
CA PHE A 20 -10.16 4.66 15.51
C PHE A 20 -9.16 3.67 14.88
N VAL A 21 -9.64 2.67 14.14
CA VAL A 21 -8.78 1.63 13.56
C VAL A 21 -8.18 2.04 12.21
N LEU A 22 -8.91 2.86 11.43
CA LEU A 22 -8.53 3.23 10.08
C LEU A 22 -7.18 3.96 9.97
N PRO A 23 -6.78 4.87 10.90
CA PRO A 23 -5.44 5.46 10.88
C PRO A 23 -4.32 4.42 11.02
N SER A 24 -4.48 3.45 11.91
CA SER A 24 -3.51 2.37 12.08
C SER A 24 -3.45 1.48 10.85
N LEU A 25 -4.60 1.09 10.28
CA LEU A 25 -4.64 0.31 9.04
C LEU A 25 -4.00 1.06 7.87
N ALA A 26 -4.27 2.36 7.73
CA ALA A 26 -3.67 3.20 6.71
C ALA A 26 -2.15 3.29 6.87
N PHE A 27 -1.67 3.50 8.09
CA PHE A 27 -0.24 3.50 8.40
C PHE A 27 0.42 2.16 8.04
N PHE A 28 -0.16 1.04 8.48
CA PHE A 28 0.34 -0.29 8.14
C PHE A 28 0.34 -0.54 6.64
N ALA A 29 -0.74 -0.16 5.94
CA ALA A 29 -0.81 -0.32 4.49
C ALA A 29 0.29 0.49 3.79
N VAL A 30 0.46 1.77 4.13
CA VAL A 30 1.52 2.60 3.54
C VAL A 30 2.88 1.99 3.85
N PHE A 31 3.16 1.66 5.11
CA PHE A 31 4.44 1.10 5.52
C PHE A 31 4.77 -0.23 4.83
N SER A 32 3.79 -1.12 4.66
CA SER A 32 3.98 -2.42 4.02
C SER A 32 4.07 -2.33 2.49
N PHE A 33 3.23 -1.53 1.85
CA PHE A 33 3.15 -1.48 0.38
C PHE A 33 4.12 -0.48 -0.25
N TYR A 34 4.43 0.63 0.41
CA TYR A 34 5.38 1.62 -0.10
C TYR A 34 6.73 1.02 -0.50
N PRO A 35 7.43 0.20 0.33
CA PRO A 35 8.72 -0.36 -0.06
C PRO A 35 8.60 -1.33 -1.24
N ILE A 36 7.50 -2.08 -1.34
CA ILE A 36 7.25 -3.01 -2.45
C ILE A 36 7.08 -2.24 -3.76
N ILE A 37 6.23 -1.20 -3.76
CA ILE A 37 6.02 -0.34 -4.93
C ILE A 37 7.31 0.38 -5.30
N ASN A 38 8.06 0.88 -4.32
CA ASN A 38 9.32 1.57 -4.56
C ASN A 38 10.40 0.62 -5.12
N ALA A 39 10.46 -0.62 -4.66
CA ALA A 39 11.36 -1.64 -5.20
C ALA A 39 10.98 -2.00 -6.64
N PHE A 40 9.68 -2.20 -6.91
CA PHE A 40 9.18 -2.43 -8.25
C PHE A 40 9.52 -1.26 -9.18
N TYR A 41 9.24 -0.02 -8.77
CA TYR A 41 9.60 1.16 -9.55
C TYR A 41 11.10 1.23 -9.79
N THR A 42 11.92 1.07 -8.75
CA THR A 42 13.39 1.09 -8.86
C THR A 42 13.92 -0.02 -9.78
N SER A 43 13.25 -1.17 -9.86
CA SER A 43 13.62 -2.27 -10.76
C SER A 43 13.56 -1.91 -12.24
N LEU A 44 12.80 -0.87 -12.61
CA LEU A 44 12.73 -0.35 -13.98
C LEU A 44 13.88 0.59 -14.35
N PHE A 45 14.75 0.89 -13.39
CA PHE A 45 15.89 1.79 -13.57
C PHE A 45 17.21 1.05 -13.36
N ARG A 46 18.25 1.54 -14.05
CA ARG A 46 19.63 1.13 -13.78
C ARG A 46 20.18 1.99 -12.64
N LYS A 47 19.97 1.54 -11.41
CA LYS A 47 20.48 2.23 -10.21
C LYS A 47 21.79 1.58 -9.74
N ARG A 48 22.88 2.35 -9.72
CA ARG A 48 24.17 1.93 -9.13
C ARG A 48 24.32 2.62 -7.78
N LEU A 49 24.39 1.85 -6.69
CA LEU A 49 24.41 2.40 -5.31
C LEU A 49 25.66 3.24 -5.00
N LEU A 50 26.75 3.00 -5.73
CA LEU A 50 28.04 3.67 -5.54
C LEU A 50 28.29 4.81 -6.53
N ASP A 51 27.32 5.09 -7.40
CA ASP A 51 27.46 6.07 -8.47
C ASP A 51 26.59 7.29 -8.14
N LEU A 52 27.15 8.49 -8.21
CA LEU A 52 26.41 9.74 -7.96
C LEU A 52 25.47 10.10 -9.13
N ARG A 53 25.54 9.36 -10.23
CA ARG A 53 24.72 9.60 -11.42
C ARG A 53 23.24 9.30 -11.16
N PRO A 54 22.32 10.11 -11.72
CA PRO A 54 20.90 9.85 -11.59
C PRO A 54 20.53 8.49 -12.23
N PRO A 55 19.54 7.77 -11.68
CA PRO A 55 19.10 6.49 -12.22
C PRO A 55 18.56 6.66 -13.64
N THR A 56 19.01 5.83 -14.58
CA THR A 56 18.50 5.84 -15.96
C THR A 56 17.34 4.87 -16.09
N PHE A 57 16.25 5.31 -16.71
CA PHE A 57 15.13 4.43 -17.01
C PHE A 57 15.53 3.44 -18.10
N ILE A 58 15.40 2.15 -17.82
CA ILE A 58 15.78 1.07 -18.75
C ILE A 58 14.62 0.08 -18.98
N GLY A 59 13.44 0.34 -18.43
CA GLY A 59 12.28 -0.54 -18.57
C GLY A 59 12.56 -1.94 -18.00
N PHE A 60 12.30 -2.98 -18.80
CA PHE A 60 12.42 -4.37 -18.37
C PHE A 60 13.80 -5.00 -18.62
N SER A 61 14.80 -4.24 -19.08
CA SER A 61 16.13 -4.80 -19.40
C SER A 61 16.84 -5.47 -18.22
N ASN A 62 16.49 -5.14 -16.97
CA ASN A 62 17.00 -5.86 -15.80
C ASN A 62 16.48 -7.33 -15.71
N TYR A 63 15.34 -7.63 -16.34
CA TYR A 63 14.72 -8.95 -16.34
C TYR A 63 15.15 -9.80 -17.54
N GLU A 64 15.56 -9.17 -18.65
CA GLU A 64 16.12 -9.87 -19.81
C GLU A 64 17.39 -10.65 -19.47
N TYR A 65 18.16 -10.21 -18.49
CA TYR A 65 19.34 -10.93 -18.01
C TYR A 65 19.00 -12.24 -17.28
N LEU A 66 17.76 -12.40 -16.80
CA LEU A 66 17.33 -13.55 -16.00
C LEU A 66 16.67 -14.66 -16.84
N LEU A 67 16.50 -14.44 -18.15
CA LEU A 67 15.95 -15.39 -19.13
C LEU A 67 17.07 -16.00 -19.96
#